data_AF-A0A954I350-F1
#
_entry.id   AF-A0A954I350-F1
#
_cell.length_a   1.000
_cell.length_b   1.000
_cell.length_c   1.000
_cell.angle_alpha   90.00
_cell.angle_beta   90.00
_cell.angle_gamma   90.00
#
_symmetry.space_group_name_H-M   'P 1'
#
loop_
_entity.id
_entity.type
_entity.pdbx_description
1 polymer ?
#
loop_
_entity_poly.entity_id
_entity_poly.type
_entity_poly.pdbx_seq_one_letter_code
_entity_poly.pdbx_strand_id
1 'polypeptide(L)'
;GEIVNLSDDLGLKKHFKHTIEVVVDRLVAGKGTRTRLAEAIEQATRLSGGTLLVSTETGVQNPEQATADNSATSRNAQLYSTRYACPDCGISYEPPSPQLFSFNSPLGMCPDCTGLGQRHEFLLEQIIADETKSIWKGALHLLGAFRKVGRWRRHIYQGAARTIEQETGLPEDSFLKTPWKDLPEAARELWLHGLGDRHITFAWRHRGGVWKHGGNWVGFLPELLDEYIKARNPMRRRQLEKFMATVTCSSCEGTRLNRQARNVRIASHVDGRRSVESGDDSTSKRNTKRAARGTSRKTPPAADAGRTALSLPVLCSLSIDDAARFFAAPELDPTQQLIAEDALKEIRGRLGFLQKCGLGYLTLDRTAPTLSGGESQRIRLAGQIGCGLVGVLYVLDEPSIGLHPRDNALLLESLEGLRDQGNTVLVVEHDEETMEAADHIIDFGPGPGVRGGEIVAQGS
;
A
#
# COMPACT_ATOMS: atom_id res chain seq x y z
N GLY A 1 -16.55 -0.14 -38.16
CA GLY A 1 -17.91 0.41 -38.09
C GLY A 1 -18.28 0.96 -39.45
N GLU A 2 -19.58 0.93 -39.77
CA GLU A 2 -20.14 1.58 -40.95
C GLU A 2 -20.34 3.07 -40.65
N ILE A 3 -19.98 3.95 -41.59
CA ILE A 3 -20.25 5.39 -41.47
C ILE A 3 -21.58 5.64 -42.16
N VAL A 4 -22.53 6.17 -41.41
CA VAL A 4 -23.92 6.41 -41.84
C VAL A 4 -24.24 7.89 -41.67
N ASN A 5 -25.15 8.44 -42.48
CA ASN A 5 -25.60 9.82 -42.27
C ASN A 5 -26.61 9.85 -41.13
N LEU A 6 -26.59 10.92 -40.34
CA LEU A 6 -27.52 11.11 -39.22
C LEU A 6 -28.99 11.20 -39.66
N SER A 7 -29.23 11.53 -40.94
CA SER A 7 -30.56 11.62 -41.54
C SER A 7 -31.17 10.26 -41.90
N ASP A 8 -30.36 9.20 -41.91
CA ASP A 8 -30.79 7.86 -42.29
C ASP A 8 -31.47 7.15 -41.10
N ASP A 9 -32.47 6.31 -41.35
CA ASP A 9 -33.06 5.47 -40.30
C ASP A 9 -32.09 4.34 -39.95
N LEU A 10 -31.46 4.46 -38.77
CA LEU A 10 -30.40 3.54 -38.33
C LEU A 10 -30.94 2.22 -37.74
N GLY A 11 -32.25 2.10 -37.47
CA GLY A 11 -32.89 0.83 -37.07
C GLY A 11 -32.19 0.05 -35.95
N LEU A 12 -31.61 0.71 -34.94
CA LEU A 12 -30.79 0.06 -33.92
C LEU A 12 -31.62 -0.90 -33.03
N LYS A 13 -31.24 -2.18 -33.01
CA LYS A 13 -31.95 -3.20 -32.23
C LYS A 13 -31.70 -3.01 -30.72
N LYS A 14 -32.75 -2.73 -29.95
CA LYS A 14 -32.69 -2.47 -28.50
C LYS A 14 -31.94 -3.53 -27.67
N HIS A 15 -31.96 -4.80 -28.10
CA HIS A 15 -31.35 -5.91 -27.35
C HIS A 15 -29.88 -6.17 -27.69
N PHE A 16 -29.29 -5.38 -28.61
CA PHE A 16 -27.90 -5.53 -29.01
C PHE A 16 -27.06 -4.38 -28.45
N LYS A 17 -25.81 -4.66 -28.11
CA LYS A 17 -24.83 -3.63 -27.75
C LYS A 17 -24.41 -2.92 -29.03
N HIS A 18 -24.54 -1.60 -29.04
CA HIS A 18 -24.10 -0.74 -30.14
C HIS A 18 -22.89 0.07 -29.72
N THR A 19 -21.97 0.32 -30.65
CA THR A 19 -20.89 1.30 -30.48
C THR A 19 -21.18 2.42 -31.45
N ILE A 20 -21.47 3.61 -30.93
CA ILE A 20 -21.88 4.78 -31.73
C ILE A 20 -20.79 5.83 -31.58
N GLU A 21 -20.17 6.18 -32.69
CA GLU A 21 -19.12 7.18 -32.78
C GLU A 21 -19.61 8.30 -33.72
N VAL A 22 -19.50 9.55 -33.29
CA VAL A 22 -19.90 10.71 -34.09
C VAL A 22 -18.66 11.29 -34.76
N VAL A 23 -18.66 11.35 -36.09
CA VAL A 23 -17.61 12.05 -36.85
C VAL A 23 -17.86 13.55 -36.73
N VAL A 24 -17.02 14.24 -35.97
CA VAL A 24 -17.14 15.69 -35.71
C VAL A 24 -16.49 16.53 -36.81
N ASP A 25 -15.28 16.16 -37.24
CA ASP A 25 -14.58 16.82 -38.33
C ASP A 25 -13.61 15.85 -39.04
N ARG A 26 -13.24 16.17 -40.28
CA ARG A 26 -12.18 15.52 -41.05
C ARG A 26 -11.13 16.55 -41.44
N LEU A 27 -9.91 16.38 -40.94
CA LEU A 27 -8.83 17.36 -41.03
C LEU A 27 -7.60 16.78 -41.73
N VAL A 28 -6.95 17.61 -42.54
CA VAL A 28 -5.62 17.34 -43.09
C VAL A 28 -4.59 18.07 -42.22
N ALA A 29 -3.56 17.35 -41.77
CA ALA A 29 -2.51 17.95 -40.93
C ALA A 29 -1.76 19.04 -41.72
N GLY A 30 -1.66 20.24 -41.14
CA GLY A 30 -0.99 21.38 -41.79
C GLY A 30 -0.81 22.58 -40.86
N LYS A 31 0.07 23.52 -41.23
CA LYS A 31 0.39 24.68 -40.38
C LYS A 31 -0.79 25.62 -40.10
N GLY A 32 -1.83 25.60 -40.95
CA GLY A 32 -3.01 26.46 -40.84
C GLY A 32 -4.23 25.84 -40.15
N THR A 33 -4.17 24.58 -39.70
CA THR A 33 -5.36 23.86 -39.21
C THR A 33 -5.51 23.84 -37.69
N ARG A 34 -4.63 24.53 -36.94
CA ARG A 34 -4.62 24.50 -35.47
C ARG A 34 -5.92 25.00 -34.84
N THR A 35 -6.48 26.12 -35.31
CA THR A 35 -7.73 26.68 -34.78
C THR A 35 -8.90 25.72 -35.01
N ARG A 36 -9.02 25.20 -36.24
CA ARG A 36 -10.06 24.22 -36.61
C ARG A 36 -9.92 22.91 -35.84
N LEU A 37 -8.69 22.45 -35.61
CA LEU A 37 -8.43 21.28 -34.77
C LEU A 37 -8.88 21.52 -33.32
N ALA A 38 -8.59 22.70 -32.75
CA ALA A 38 -9.02 23.05 -31.40
C ALA A 38 -10.56 23.07 -31.28
N GLU A 39 -11.26 23.68 -32.26
CA GLU A 39 -12.72 23.70 -32.32
C GLU A 39 -13.31 22.28 -32.43
N ALA A 40 -12.75 21.43 -33.28
CA ALA A 40 -13.18 20.04 -33.43
C ALA A 40 -12.97 19.22 -32.15
N ILE A 41 -11.85 19.42 -31.44
CA ILE A 41 -11.57 18.77 -30.15
C ILE A 41 -12.57 19.24 -29.09
N GLU A 42 -12.84 20.54 -29.01
CA GLU A 42 -13.79 21.10 -28.03
C GLU A 42 -15.20 20.57 -28.28
N GLN A 43 -15.65 20.55 -29.54
CA GLN A 43 -16.96 20.03 -29.90
C GLN A 43 -17.07 18.52 -29.63
N ALA A 44 -16.06 17.74 -30.02
CA ALA A 44 -16.05 16.29 -29.80
C ALA A 44 -16.06 15.94 -28.30
N THR A 45 -15.22 16.59 -27.50
CA THR A 45 -15.17 16.35 -26.05
C THR A 45 -16.43 16.83 -25.34
N ARG A 46 -17.09 17.89 -25.82
CA ARG A 46 -18.38 18.34 -25.30
C ARG A 46 -19.49 17.32 -25.60
N LEU A 47 -19.56 16.80 -26.82
CA LEU A 47 -20.59 15.84 -27.24
C LEU A 47 -20.47 14.48 -26.53
N SER A 48 -19.24 14.03 -26.30
CA SER A 48 -18.94 12.73 -25.70
C SER A 48 -18.85 12.75 -24.16
N GLY A 49 -18.88 13.92 -23.53
CA GLY A 49 -18.66 14.07 -22.09
C GLY A 49 -17.19 13.96 -21.65
N GLY A 50 -16.24 14.11 -22.57
CA GLY A 50 -14.81 14.23 -22.28
C GLY A 50 -13.91 13.19 -22.94
N THR A 51 -14.36 12.50 -23.99
CA THR A 51 -13.53 11.56 -24.77
C THR A 51 -13.42 11.98 -26.23
N LEU A 52 -12.29 11.69 -26.87
CA LEU A 52 -12.05 12.01 -28.27
C LEU A 52 -11.38 10.81 -28.94
N LEU A 53 -11.99 10.28 -29.99
CA LEU A 53 -11.37 9.25 -30.82
C LEU A 53 -10.77 9.92 -32.07
N VAL A 54 -9.47 9.78 -32.27
CA VAL A 54 -8.76 10.28 -33.45
C VAL A 54 -8.37 9.09 -34.31
N SER A 55 -8.96 8.97 -35.49
CA SER A 55 -8.57 7.95 -36.48
C SER A 55 -7.72 8.60 -37.56
N THR A 56 -6.52 8.09 -37.78
CA THR A 56 -5.67 8.50 -38.90
C THR A 56 -5.93 7.63 -40.12
N GLU A 57 -6.25 8.24 -41.26
CA GLU A 57 -6.29 7.56 -42.55
C GLU A 57 -4.96 7.79 -43.28
N THR A 58 -4.11 6.76 -43.35
CA THR A 58 -2.93 6.78 -44.23
C THR A 58 -3.38 6.43 -45.65
N GLY A 59 -3.12 7.33 -46.60
CA GLY A 59 -3.80 7.41 -47.89
C GLY A 59 -3.91 6.11 -48.69
N VAL A 60 -5.14 5.78 -49.08
CA VAL A 60 -5.39 5.02 -50.31
C VAL A 60 -5.39 6.02 -51.45
N GLN A 61 -4.29 6.07 -52.19
CA GLN A 61 -4.23 6.78 -53.48
C GLN A 61 -4.98 5.94 -54.52
N ASN A 62 -6.30 6.05 -54.56
CA ASN A 62 -7.18 5.89 -55.75
C ASN A 62 -8.63 5.60 -55.31
N PRO A 63 -9.60 6.48 -55.58
CA PRO A 63 -11.01 6.27 -55.21
C PRO A 63 -11.75 5.20 -56.03
N GLU A 64 -11.15 4.66 -57.10
CA GLU A 64 -11.88 3.83 -58.09
C GLU A 64 -11.69 2.30 -57.92
N GLN A 65 -11.01 1.82 -56.88
CA GLN A 65 -10.86 0.38 -56.59
C GLN A 65 -11.32 -0.02 -55.19
N ALA A 66 -12.30 0.68 -54.63
CA ALA A 66 -12.98 0.24 -53.41
C ALA A 66 -13.93 -0.93 -53.73
N THR A 67 -13.39 -2.14 -53.82
CA THR A 67 -14.19 -3.38 -53.75
C THR A 67 -14.59 -3.66 -52.30
N ALA A 68 -15.77 -4.26 -52.13
CA ALA A 68 -16.52 -4.40 -50.87
C ALA A 68 -15.88 -5.28 -49.78
N ASP A 69 -14.62 -5.71 -49.92
CA ASP A 69 -13.98 -6.70 -49.02
C ASP A 69 -12.82 -6.17 -48.17
N ASN A 70 -12.54 -4.86 -48.17
CA ASN A 70 -11.52 -4.27 -47.30
C ASN A 70 -12.04 -3.99 -45.87
N SER A 71 -12.37 -5.06 -45.13
CA SER A 71 -12.78 -5.00 -43.72
C SER A 71 -11.62 -4.86 -42.72
N ALA A 72 -10.39 -4.58 -43.17
CA ALA A 72 -9.22 -4.48 -42.31
C ALA A 72 -8.20 -3.43 -42.75
N THR A 73 -8.62 -2.26 -43.22
CA THR A 73 -7.75 -1.08 -43.13
C THR A 73 -7.50 -0.81 -41.66
N SER A 74 -6.25 -0.99 -41.23
CA SER A 74 -5.78 -0.69 -39.89
C SER A 74 -6.00 0.80 -39.60
N ARG A 75 -7.21 1.14 -39.11
CA ARG A 75 -7.50 2.43 -38.51
C ARG A 75 -6.69 2.47 -37.23
N ASN A 76 -5.57 3.19 -37.25
CA ASN A 76 -4.87 3.57 -36.04
C ASN A 76 -5.74 4.63 -35.34
N ALA A 77 -6.72 4.13 -34.56
CA ALA A 77 -7.64 4.95 -33.80
C ALA A 77 -7.08 5.11 -32.38
N GLN A 78 -6.79 6.35 -32.01
CA GLN A 78 -6.26 6.70 -30.70
C GLN A 78 -7.35 7.41 -29.89
N LEU A 79 -7.67 6.85 -28.72
CA LEU A 79 -8.67 7.42 -27.81
C LEU A 79 -7.99 8.31 -26.78
N TYR A 80 -8.51 9.52 -26.62
CA TYR A 80 -8.08 10.54 -25.67
C TYR A 80 -9.19 10.84 -24.68
N SER A 81 -8.83 11.30 -23.47
CA SER A 81 -9.78 11.81 -22.48
C SER A 81 -9.29 13.14 -21.89
N THR A 82 -10.23 14.03 -21.60
CA THR A 82 -9.97 15.28 -20.87
C THR A 82 -9.95 15.09 -19.35
N ARG A 83 -10.27 13.88 -18.87
CA ARG A 83 -10.23 13.50 -17.45
C ARG A 83 -9.06 12.56 -17.21
N TYR A 84 -8.63 12.43 -15.96
CA TYR A 84 -7.73 11.36 -15.53
C TYR A 84 -8.48 10.02 -15.56
N ALA A 85 -8.81 9.51 -16.74
CA ALA A 85 -9.54 8.26 -16.91
C ALA A 85 -8.81 7.34 -17.89
N CYS A 86 -8.81 6.04 -17.61
CA CYS A 86 -8.28 5.05 -18.53
C CYS A 86 -9.27 4.88 -19.70
N PRO A 87 -8.85 5.15 -20.94
CA PRO A 87 -9.75 5.06 -22.09
C PRO A 87 -10.23 3.62 -22.38
N ASP A 88 -9.45 2.61 -21.99
CA ASP A 88 -9.75 1.21 -22.30
C ASP A 88 -10.74 0.56 -21.32
N CYS A 89 -10.64 0.90 -20.02
CA CYS A 89 -11.45 0.28 -18.97
C CYS A 89 -12.45 1.23 -18.30
N GLY A 90 -12.43 2.52 -18.65
CA GLY A 90 -13.36 3.54 -18.14
C GLY A 90 -13.16 3.90 -16.67
N ILE A 91 -12.09 3.41 -16.01
CA ILE A 91 -11.78 3.78 -14.63
C ILE A 91 -11.31 5.23 -14.60
N SER A 92 -11.98 6.06 -13.80
CA SER A 92 -11.57 7.43 -13.50
C SER A 92 -10.70 7.46 -12.25
N TYR A 93 -9.77 8.40 -12.23
CA TYR A 93 -8.81 8.66 -11.17
C TYR A 93 -8.91 10.12 -10.73
N GLU A 94 -8.56 10.38 -9.48
CA GLU A 94 -8.37 11.75 -8.99
C GLU A 94 -7.07 12.33 -9.56
N PRO A 95 -6.96 13.64 -9.84
CA PRO A 95 -5.69 14.26 -10.16
C PRO A 95 -4.65 13.97 -9.05
N PRO A 96 -3.40 13.61 -9.39
CA PRO A 96 -2.37 13.36 -8.38
C PRO A 96 -2.11 14.59 -7.51
N SER A 97 -2.13 14.40 -6.19
CA SER A 97 -1.76 15.40 -5.20
C SER A 97 -0.84 14.78 -4.15
N PRO A 98 -0.06 15.56 -3.38
CA PRO A 98 0.78 14.99 -2.31
C PRO A 98 0.00 14.14 -1.30
N GLN A 99 -1.26 14.51 -1.03
CA GLN A 99 -2.14 13.78 -0.12
C GLN A 99 -2.52 12.40 -0.64
N LEU A 100 -2.57 12.19 -1.96
CA LEU A 100 -2.77 10.88 -2.58
C LEU A 100 -1.64 9.91 -2.22
N PHE A 101 -0.43 10.41 -1.98
CA PHE A 101 0.74 9.60 -1.66
C PHE A 101 0.99 9.46 -0.15
N SER A 102 0.09 9.96 0.68
CA SER A 102 0.19 9.88 2.14
C SER A 102 -0.70 8.77 2.68
N PHE A 103 -0.09 7.77 3.32
CA PHE A 103 -0.84 6.74 4.06
C PHE A 103 -1.52 7.28 5.33
N ASN A 104 -1.24 8.53 5.72
CA ASN A 104 -1.91 9.21 6.83
C ASN A 104 -3.11 10.06 6.36
N SER A 105 -3.34 10.17 5.04
CA SER A 105 -4.47 10.91 4.48
C SER A 105 -5.56 9.96 3.98
N PRO A 106 -6.86 10.25 4.21
CA PRO A 106 -7.96 9.47 3.65
C PRO A 106 -7.91 9.34 2.12
N LEU A 107 -7.34 10.33 1.43
CA LEU A 107 -7.18 10.32 -0.03
C LEU A 107 -6.14 9.29 -0.49
N GLY A 108 -5.10 9.03 0.28
CA GLY A 108 -3.99 8.16 -0.10
C GLY A 108 -3.94 6.81 0.59
N MET A 109 -4.52 6.70 1.78
CA MET A 109 -4.45 5.49 2.59
C MET A 109 -5.21 4.32 1.98
N CYS A 110 -4.71 3.10 2.19
CA CYS A 110 -5.47 1.90 1.90
C CYS A 110 -6.74 1.88 2.76
N PRO A 111 -7.95 1.76 2.16
CA PRO A 111 -9.21 1.83 2.90
C PRO A 111 -9.38 0.64 3.87
N ASP A 112 -8.85 -0.54 3.53
CA ASP A 112 -9.08 -1.77 4.29
C ASP A 112 -8.23 -1.89 5.56
N CYS A 113 -7.09 -1.19 5.60
CA CYS A 113 -6.22 -1.13 6.78
C CYS A 113 -6.00 0.29 7.30
N THR A 114 -6.74 1.27 6.76
CA THR A 114 -6.64 2.70 7.12
C THR A 114 -5.19 3.21 7.19
N GLY A 115 -4.36 2.82 6.22
CA GLY A 115 -2.97 3.27 6.16
C GLY A 115 -2.00 2.62 7.15
N LEU A 116 -2.40 1.56 7.86
CA LEU A 116 -1.53 0.83 8.77
C LEU A 116 -0.61 -0.16 8.04
N GLY A 117 -1.06 -0.70 6.89
CA GLY A 117 -0.36 -1.77 6.16
C GLY A 117 -0.55 -3.17 6.77
N GLN A 118 -1.04 -3.22 8.01
CA GLN A 118 -1.34 -4.44 8.74
C GLN A 118 -2.80 -4.45 9.19
N ARG A 119 -3.34 -5.64 9.44
CA ARG A 119 -4.68 -5.85 9.97
C ARG A 119 -4.59 -6.79 11.16
N HIS A 120 -5.49 -6.61 12.13
CA HIS A 120 -5.67 -7.61 13.17
C HIS A 120 -6.73 -8.60 12.70
N GLU A 121 -6.37 -9.87 12.64
CA GLU A 121 -7.27 -10.96 12.30
C GLU A 121 -7.34 -11.95 13.45
N PHE A 122 -8.53 -12.45 13.71
CA PHE A 122 -8.72 -13.47 14.73
C PHE A 122 -8.20 -14.82 14.26
N LEU A 123 -7.41 -15.48 15.10
CA LEU A 123 -6.94 -16.83 14.86
C LEU A 123 -7.98 -17.82 15.37
N LEU A 124 -8.60 -18.58 14.46
CA LEU A 124 -9.68 -19.50 14.78
C LEU A 124 -9.26 -20.53 15.84
N GLU A 125 -8.05 -21.07 15.71
CA GLU A 125 -7.46 -22.04 16.67
C GLU A 125 -7.36 -21.46 18.09
N GLN A 126 -7.14 -20.15 18.23
CA GLN A 126 -7.07 -19.51 19.55
C GLN A 126 -8.46 -19.20 20.12
N ILE A 127 -9.46 -18.95 19.26
CA ILE A 127 -10.85 -18.71 19.68
C ILE A 127 -11.50 -20.00 20.19
N ILE A 128 -11.18 -21.13 19.58
CA ILE A 128 -11.73 -22.43 19.98
C ILE A 128 -11.12 -22.82 21.33
N ALA A 129 -11.94 -22.81 22.38
CA ALA A 129 -11.52 -23.16 23.73
C ALA A 129 -11.40 -24.68 23.93
N ASP A 130 -12.32 -25.45 23.33
CA ASP A 130 -12.38 -26.90 23.42
C ASP A 130 -13.28 -27.46 22.31
N GLU A 131 -12.68 -28.16 21.35
CA GLU A 131 -13.39 -28.72 20.20
C GLU A 131 -14.38 -29.84 20.56
N THR A 132 -14.20 -30.48 21.71
CA THR A 132 -15.08 -31.55 22.20
C THR A 132 -16.37 -31.01 22.84
N LYS A 133 -16.42 -29.70 23.11
CA LYS A 133 -17.62 -29.03 23.61
C LYS A 133 -18.44 -28.49 22.45
N SER A 134 -19.73 -28.30 22.69
CA SER A 134 -20.60 -27.57 21.77
C SER A 134 -20.58 -26.07 22.08
N ILE A 135 -21.06 -25.26 21.13
CA ILE A 135 -21.22 -23.80 21.33
C ILE A 135 -22.04 -23.53 22.60
N TRP A 136 -23.08 -24.34 22.85
CA TRP A 136 -23.90 -24.27 24.05
C TRP A 136 -23.09 -24.42 25.34
N LYS A 137 -22.16 -25.38 25.36
CA LYS A 137 -21.30 -25.71 26.51
C LYS A 137 -20.04 -24.82 26.60
N GLY A 138 -19.85 -23.89 25.66
CA GLY A 138 -18.73 -22.94 25.66
C GLY A 138 -17.51 -23.43 24.88
N ALA A 139 -17.71 -23.97 23.68
CA ALA A 139 -16.63 -24.31 22.75
C ALA A 139 -15.78 -23.11 22.31
N LEU A 140 -16.32 -21.89 22.37
CA LEU A 140 -15.66 -20.65 21.92
C LEU A 140 -15.34 -19.75 23.11
N HIS A 141 -14.07 -19.37 23.29
CA HIS A 141 -13.57 -18.65 24.46
C HIS A 141 -14.28 -17.30 24.66
N LEU A 142 -14.39 -16.52 23.58
CA LEU A 142 -14.94 -15.15 23.61
C LEU A 142 -16.47 -15.11 23.74
N LEU A 143 -17.17 -16.19 23.38
CA LEU A 143 -18.61 -16.33 23.60
C LEU A 143 -18.91 -16.82 25.03
N GLY A 144 -18.07 -17.73 25.54
CA GLY A 144 -18.30 -18.43 26.79
C GLY A 144 -19.49 -19.39 26.71
N ALA A 145 -19.93 -19.89 27.88
CA ALA A 145 -21.09 -20.77 27.94
C ALA A 145 -22.36 -20.03 27.51
N PHE A 146 -23.14 -20.61 26.59
CA PHE A 146 -24.29 -19.95 25.95
C PHE A 146 -25.37 -19.50 26.95
N ARG A 147 -25.49 -20.21 28.08
CA ARG A 147 -26.35 -19.83 29.23
C ARG A 147 -26.01 -18.47 29.86
N LYS A 148 -24.77 -18.00 29.73
CA LYS A 148 -24.30 -16.69 30.23
C LYS A 148 -24.51 -15.56 29.22
N VAL A 149 -24.86 -15.88 27.96
CA VAL A 149 -25.10 -14.89 26.91
C VAL A 149 -26.40 -14.13 27.20
N GLY A 150 -26.37 -12.81 27.03
CA GLY A 150 -27.54 -11.94 27.21
C GLY A 150 -28.75 -12.43 26.40
N ARG A 151 -29.95 -12.21 26.94
CA ARG A 151 -31.21 -12.75 26.37
C ARG A 151 -31.41 -12.34 24.91
N TRP A 152 -31.08 -11.09 24.56
CA TRP A 152 -31.18 -10.57 23.19
C TRP A 152 -30.26 -11.31 22.21
N ARG A 153 -28.95 -11.35 22.47
CA ARG A 153 -27.97 -12.06 21.61
C ARG A 153 -28.30 -13.54 21.46
N ARG A 154 -28.80 -14.20 22.52
CA ARG A 154 -29.25 -15.60 22.43
C ARG A 154 -30.31 -15.84 21.36
N HIS A 155 -31.30 -14.94 21.25
CA HIS A 155 -32.35 -15.08 20.22
C HIS A 155 -31.78 -14.94 18.81
N ILE A 156 -30.85 -14.00 18.59
CA ILE A 156 -30.17 -13.83 17.30
C ILE A 156 -29.38 -15.09 16.96
N TYR A 157 -28.56 -15.58 17.89
CA TYR A 157 -27.75 -16.79 17.71
C TYR A 157 -28.58 -18.05 17.47
N GLN A 158 -29.73 -18.18 18.13
CA GLN A 158 -30.68 -19.25 17.84
C GLN A 158 -31.33 -19.13 16.46
N GLY A 159 -31.63 -17.89 16.02
CA GLY A 159 -32.13 -17.63 14.66
C GLY A 159 -31.09 -17.99 13.60
N ALA A 160 -29.84 -17.57 13.78
CA ALA A 160 -28.73 -17.92 12.91
C ALA A 160 -28.49 -19.44 12.87
N ALA A 161 -28.46 -20.11 14.02
CA ALA A 161 -28.32 -21.56 14.11
C ALA A 161 -29.42 -22.30 13.33
N ARG A 162 -30.69 -21.89 13.47
CA ARG A 162 -31.80 -22.50 12.72
C ARG A 162 -31.63 -22.35 11.21
N THR A 163 -31.22 -21.18 10.74
CA THR A 163 -30.97 -20.97 9.31
C THR A 163 -29.79 -21.82 8.84
N ILE A 164 -28.71 -21.91 9.62
CA ILE A 164 -27.57 -22.78 9.31
C ILE A 164 -28.00 -24.25 9.24
N GLU A 165 -28.85 -24.71 10.16
CA GLU A 165 -29.39 -26.07 10.16
C GLU A 165 -30.15 -26.38 8.86
N GLN A 166 -31.00 -25.46 8.41
CA GLN A 166 -31.75 -25.58 7.16
C GLN A 166 -30.84 -25.65 5.93
N GLU A 167 -29.82 -24.80 5.88
CA GLU A 167 -28.89 -24.70 4.74
C GLU A 167 -27.95 -25.91 4.65
N THR A 168 -27.58 -26.49 5.79
CA THR A 168 -26.61 -27.60 5.87
C THR A 168 -27.26 -28.96 6.05
N GLY A 169 -28.59 -29.02 6.17
CA GLY A 169 -29.34 -30.26 6.38
C GLY A 169 -29.15 -30.88 7.76
N LEU A 170 -28.75 -30.08 8.77
CA LEU A 170 -28.62 -30.57 10.14
C LEU A 170 -30.01 -30.73 10.80
N PRO A 171 -30.15 -31.65 11.77
CA PRO A 171 -31.39 -31.78 12.54
C PRO A 171 -31.75 -30.48 13.27
N GLU A 172 -33.05 -30.24 13.46
CA GLU A 172 -33.54 -29.05 14.17
C GLU A 172 -32.99 -28.97 15.61
N ASP A 173 -32.53 -27.78 16.02
CA ASP A 173 -32.03 -27.48 17.37
C ASP A 173 -30.82 -28.35 17.79
N SER A 174 -30.00 -28.72 16.80
CA SER A 174 -28.79 -29.53 16.98
C SER A 174 -27.51 -28.70 16.86
N PHE A 175 -27.45 -27.67 16.00
CA PHE A 175 -26.21 -26.98 15.65
C PHE A 175 -25.47 -26.41 16.88
N LEU A 176 -26.21 -25.74 17.78
CA LEU A 176 -25.62 -25.18 19.00
C LEU A 176 -25.21 -26.25 20.02
N LYS A 177 -25.74 -27.46 19.93
CA LYS A 177 -25.60 -28.54 20.94
C LYS A 177 -24.62 -29.63 20.52
N THR A 178 -24.36 -29.79 19.24
CA THR A 178 -23.35 -30.70 18.68
C THR A 178 -21.94 -30.21 19.03
N PRO A 179 -21.00 -31.10 19.43
CA PRO A 179 -19.61 -30.73 19.64
C PRO A 179 -19.00 -30.05 18.42
N TRP A 180 -18.11 -29.07 18.64
CA TRP A 180 -17.57 -28.24 17.57
C TRP A 180 -16.85 -29.05 16.48
N LYS A 181 -16.05 -30.06 16.87
CA LYS A 181 -15.36 -30.96 15.94
C LYS A 181 -16.30 -31.82 15.08
N ASP A 182 -17.52 -32.08 15.56
CA ASP A 182 -18.49 -32.96 14.90
C ASP A 182 -19.41 -32.17 13.96
N LEU A 183 -19.31 -30.84 13.93
CA LEU A 183 -20.06 -29.98 13.02
C LEU A 183 -19.46 -30.01 11.61
N PRO A 184 -20.28 -30.05 10.55
CA PRO A 184 -19.81 -29.87 9.19
C PRO A 184 -19.02 -28.57 9.02
N GLU A 185 -17.96 -28.60 8.21
CA GLU A 185 -17.14 -27.42 7.91
C GLU A 185 -17.98 -26.26 7.37
N ALA A 186 -18.87 -26.54 6.42
CA ALA A 186 -19.81 -25.54 5.90
C ALA A 186 -20.66 -24.89 7.00
N ALA A 187 -21.11 -25.66 8.01
CA ALA A 187 -21.90 -25.11 9.11
C ALA A 187 -21.06 -24.21 10.03
N ARG A 188 -19.79 -24.58 10.28
CA ARG A 188 -18.83 -23.76 11.03
C ARG A 188 -18.53 -22.45 10.30
N GLU A 189 -18.28 -22.51 8.99
CA GLU A 189 -18.02 -21.35 8.14
C GLU A 189 -19.19 -20.35 8.15
N LEU A 190 -20.43 -20.83 8.00
CA LEU A 190 -21.63 -19.96 8.03
C LEU A 190 -21.83 -19.30 9.40
N TRP A 191 -21.44 -19.97 10.48
CA TRP A 191 -21.46 -19.39 11.82
C TRP A 191 -20.38 -18.31 11.99
N LEU A 192 -19.14 -18.60 11.58
CA LEU A 192 -17.99 -17.71 11.76
C LEU A 192 -18.03 -16.48 10.85
N HIS A 193 -18.32 -16.68 9.56
CA HIS A 193 -18.22 -15.65 8.52
C HIS A 193 -19.57 -15.08 8.08
N GLY A 194 -20.67 -15.67 8.55
CA GLY A 194 -22.02 -15.17 8.32
C GLY A 194 -22.77 -15.86 7.19
N LEU A 195 -24.02 -15.46 7.03
CA LEU A 195 -24.96 -16.01 6.04
C LEU A 195 -25.05 -15.16 4.76
N GLY A 196 -24.23 -14.11 4.60
CA GLY A 196 -24.33 -13.17 3.48
C GLY A 196 -25.64 -12.39 3.51
N ASP A 197 -26.32 -12.26 2.36
CA ASP A 197 -27.58 -11.52 2.23
C ASP A 197 -28.82 -12.33 2.69
N ARG A 198 -28.63 -13.55 3.21
CA ARG A 198 -29.73 -14.39 3.69
C ARG A 198 -30.33 -13.82 4.98
N HIS A 199 -31.64 -13.79 4.99
CA HIS A 199 -32.41 -13.21 6.08
C HIS A 199 -32.68 -14.26 7.18
N ILE A 200 -32.19 -14.00 8.39
CA ILE A 200 -32.49 -14.80 9.58
C ILE A 200 -33.77 -14.30 10.26
N THR A 201 -34.55 -15.23 10.81
CA THR A 201 -35.73 -14.88 11.62
C THR A 201 -35.49 -15.32 13.06
N PHE A 202 -35.64 -14.41 13.99
CA PHE A 202 -35.58 -14.72 15.42
C PHE A 202 -36.85 -14.25 16.13
N ALA A 203 -37.25 -14.99 17.16
CA ALA A 203 -38.51 -14.80 17.85
C ALA A 203 -38.30 -14.75 19.37
N TRP A 204 -38.95 -13.79 20.02
CA TRP A 204 -38.94 -13.62 21.47
C TRP A 204 -40.36 -13.75 22.03
N ARG A 205 -40.53 -14.65 22.99
CA ARG A 205 -41.78 -14.83 23.74
C ARG A 205 -41.84 -13.87 24.94
N HIS A 206 -42.86 -13.04 24.99
CA HIS A 206 -43.23 -12.21 26.14
C HIS A 206 -44.63 -12.60 26.66
N ARG A 207 -45.03 -12.07 27.83
CA ARG A 207 -46.32 -12.40 28.48
C ARG A 207 -47.57 -12.12 27.63
N GLY A 208 -47.44 -11.42 26.50
CA GLY A 208 -48.54 -11.02 25.61
C GLY A 208 -48.40 -11.52 24.17
N GLY A 209 -47.48 -12.45 23.89
CA GLY A 209 -47.32 -13.01 22.53
C GLY A 209 -45.89 -13.35 22.14
N VAL A 210 -45.72 -13.68 20.86
CA VAL A 210 -44.43 -13.96 20.23
C VAL A 210 -44.11 -12.83 19.27
N TRP A 211 -43.10 -12.02 19.61
CA TRP A 211 -42.56 -11.02 18.72
C TRP A 211 -41.54 -11.67 17.79
N LYS A 212 -41.66 -11.47 16.48
CA LYS A 212 -40.72 -11.96 15.47
C LYS A 212 -39.99 -10.78 14.85
N HIS A 213 -38.69 -10.91 14.66
CA HIS A 213 -37.86 -9.93 13.98
C HIS A 213 -36.94 -10.60 12.98
N GLY A 214 -36.53 -9.80 12.01
CA GLY A 214 -35.75 -10.21 10.87
C GLY A 214 -34.44 -9.43 10.78
N GLY A 215 -33.38 -10.06 10.30
CA GLY A 215 -32.12 -9.38 10.05
C GLY A 215 -31.12 -10.28 9.35
N ASN A 216 -29.89 -9.79 9.19
CA ASN A 216 -28.81 -10.57 8.58
C ASN A 216 -27.86 -11.07 9.67
N TRP A 217 -27.38 -12.30 9.52
CA TRP A 217 -26.30 -12.83 10.34
C TRP A 217 -24.97 -12.52 9.67
N VAL A 218 -24.27 -11.52 10.20
CA VAL A 218 -22.97 -11.09 9.67
C VAL A 218 -21.82 -12.04 10.00
N GLY A 219 -22.02 -12.97 10.94
CA GLY A 219 -21.00 -13.91 11.40
C GLY A 219 -20.39 -13.54 12.75
N PHE A 220 -19.90 -14.54 13.46
CA PHE A 220 -19.29 -14.38 14.78
C PHE A 220 -17.96 -13.63 14.73
N LEU A 221 -17.09 -13.89 13.73
CA LEU A 221 -15.80 -13.19 13.59
C LEU A 221 -15.98 -11.73 13.19
N PRO A 222 -16.83 -11.37 12.20
CA PRO A 222 -17.14 -9.97 11.92
C PRO A 222 -17.75 -9.22 13.11
N GLU A 223 -18.62 -9.86 13.89
CA GLU A 223 -19.17 -9.28 15.13
C GLU A 223 -18.05 -8.97 16.15
N LEU A 224 -17.10 -9.89 16.35
CA LEU A 224 -15.94 -9.67 17.23
C LEU A 224 -14.98 -8.60 16.69
N LEU A 225 -14.76 -8.54 15.37
CA LEU A 225 -13.92 -7.52 14.74
C LEU A 225 -14.55 -6.14 14.90
N ASP A 226 -15.86 -6.01 14.73
CA ASP A 226 -16.58 -4.77 14.98
C ASP A 226 -16.51 -4.35 16.46
N GLU A 227 -16.61 -5.31 17.38
CA GLU A 227 -16.39 -5.08 18.81
C GLU A 227 -14.97 -4.57 19.08
N TYR A 228 -13.93 -5.17 18.48
CA TYR A 228 -12.54 -4.74 18.62
C TYR A 228 -12.31 -3.32 18.08
N ILE A 229 -12.83 -3.01 16.90
CA ILE A 229 -12.70 -1.69 16.26
C ILE A 229 -13.38 -0.60 17.11
N LYS A 230 -14.59 -0.89 17.63
CA LYS A 230 -15.38 0.06 18.42
C LYS A 230 -15.00 0.09 19.91
N ALA A 231 -14.17 -0.84 20.39
CA ALA A 231 -13.80 -0.94 21.79
C ALA A 231 -13.08 0.33 22.29
N ARG A 232 -13.75 1.08 23.17
CA ARG A 232 -13.17 2.24 23.87
C ARG A 232 -12.38 1.85 25.13
N ASN A 233 -12.62 0.65 25.68
CA ASN A 233 -11.95 0.16 26.88
C ASN A 233 -10.63 -0.55 26.51
N PRO A 234 -9.45 -0.03 26.91
CA PRO A 234 -8.15 -0.61 26.58
C PRO A 234 -7.97 -2.05 27.09
N MET A 235 -8.55 -2.38 28.25
CA MET A 235 -8.41 -3.72 28.82
C MET A 235 -9.21 -4.76 28.05
N ARG A 236 -10.42 -4.40 27.58
CA ARG A 236 -11.21 -5.26 26.70
C ARG A 236 -10.51 -5.47 25.36
N ARG A 237 -9.91 -4.40 24.81
CA ARG A 237 -9.14 -4.47 23.57
C ARG A 237 -7.95 -5.44 23.70
N ARG A 238 -7.15 -5.31 24.77
CA ARG A 238 -6.05 -6.25 25.08
C ARG A 238 -6.51 -7.69 25.29
N GLN A 239 -7.72 -7.91 25.83
CA GLN A 239 -8.27 -9.26 25.95
C GLN A 239 -8.57 -9.89 24.58
N LEU A 240 -9.11 -9.11 23.64
CA LEU A 240 -9.37 -9.58 22.27
C LEU A 240 -8.07 -9.83 21.51
N GLU A 241 -7.08 -8.95 21.66
CA GLU A 241 -5.76 -9.05 21.02
C GLU A 241 -5.03 -10.37 21.33
N LYS A 242 -5.31 -11.02 22.47
CA LYS A 242 -4.77 -12.35 22.80
C LYS A 242 -5.18 -13.46 21.84
N PHE A 243 -6.26 -13.25 21.08
CA PHE A 243 -6.83 -14.19 20.12
C PHE A 243 -6.61 -13.74 18.67
N MET A 244 -5.79 -12.71 18.48
CA MET A 244 -5.56 -12.09 17.19
C MET A 244 -4.09 -12.15 16.80
N ALA A 245 -3.85 -12.28 15.51
CA ALA A 245 -2.54 -11.99 14.92
C ALA A 245 -2.59 -10.67 14.17
N THR A 246 -1.46 -9.97 14.20
CA THR A 246 -1.20 -8.90 13.25
C THR A 246 -0.71 -9.52 11.96
N VAL A 247 -1.49 -9.40 10.89
CA VAL A 247 -1.18 -9.93 9.56
C VAL A 247 -0.99 -8.78 8.58
N THR A 248 -0.19 -9.02 7.54
CA THR A 248 -0.03 -8.06 6.45
C THR A 248 -1.37 -7.86 5.74
N CYS A 249 -1.75 -6.61 5.47
CA CYS A 249 -2.99 -6.30 4.77
C CYS A 249 -2.96 -6.90 3.36
N SER A 250 -3.90 -7.79 3.04
CA SER A 250 -4.00 -8.43 1.72
C SER A 250 -4.33 -7.46 0.59
N SER A 251 -5.04 -6.37 0.87
CA SER A 251 -5.46 -5.41 -0.16
C SER A 251 -4.34 -4.48 -0.62
N CYS A 252 -3.48 -4.04 0.31
CA CYS A 252 -2.33 -3.20 -0.01
C CYS A 252 -0.98 -3.93 0.03
N GLU A 253 -0.96 -5.20 0.43
CA GLU A 253 0.26 -6.01 0.58
C GLU A 253 1.30 -5.32 1.47
N GLY A 254 0.85 -4.66 2.54
CA GLY A 254 1.74 -3.95 3.47
C GLY A 254 2.14 -2.54 3.06
N THR A 255 1.91 -2.13 1.81
CA THR A 255 2.35 -0.82 1.28
C THR A 255 1.59 0.40 1.81
N ARG A 256 0.51 0.18 2.59
CA ARG A 256 -0.28 1.22 3.29
C ARG A 256 -1.08 2.17 2.39
N LEU A 257 -0.84 2.17 1.08
CA LEU A 257 -1.45 3.10 0.12
C LEU A 257 -2.62 2.48 -0.65
N ASN A 258 -3.51 3.33 -1.15
CA ASN A 258 -4.62 2.95 -2.01
C ASN A 258 -4.12 2.43 -3.38
N ARG A 259 -5.03 1.91 -4.20
CA ARG A 259 -4.65 1.34 -5.50
C ARG A 259 -4.08 2.37 -6.48
N GLN A 260 -4.62 3.59 -6.52
CA GLN A 260 -4.18 4.62 -7.46
C GLN A 260 -2.74 5.07 -7.16
N ALA A 261 -2.45 5.43 -5.92
CA ALA A 261 -1.14 5.89 -5.46
C ALA A 261 -0.03 4.87 -5.72
N ARG A 262 -0.32 3.57 -5.53
CA ARG A 262 0.64 2.47 -5.79
C ARG A 262 0.99 2.27 -7.26
N ASN A 263 0.20 2.85 -8.18
CA ASN A 263 0.38 2.69 -9.61
C ASN A 263 0.93 3.95 -10.31
N VAL A 264 1.21 5.03 -9.57
CA VAL A 264 2.01 6.13 -10.09
C VAL A 264 3.49 5.72 -10.01
N ARG A 265 4.22 5.94 -11.10
CA ARG A 265 5.61 5.49 -11.25
C ARG A 265 6.51 6.62 -11.73
N ILE A 266 7.76 6.58 -11.28
CA ILE A 266 8.85 7.43 -11.75
C ILE A 266 9.85 6.52 -12.48
N ALA A 267 10.35 6.95 -13.62
CA ALA A 267 11.38 6.25 -14.38
C ALA A 267 12.76 6.86 -14.10
N SER A 268 13.79 6.02 -14.18
CA SER A 268 15.18 6.41 -14.05
C SER A 268 16.02 5.67 -15.07
N HIS A 269 17.10 6.31 -15.53
CA HIS A 269 18.09 5.70 -16.42
C HIS A 269 19.04 4.73 -15.70
N VAL A 270 18.99 4.70 -14.36
CA VAL A 270 19.81 3.82 -13.52
C VAL A 270 18.89 2.82 -12.82
N ASP A 271 19.23 1.53 -12.90
CA ASP A 271 18.55 0.53 -12.09
C ASP A 271 18.97 0.69 -10.62
N GLY A 272 18.00 1.05 -9.78
CA GLY A 272 18.19 1.14 -8.34
C GLY A 272 18.47 -0.23 -7.71
N ARG A 273 18.01 -1.34 -8.31
CA ARG A 273 18.18 -2.68 -7.74
C ARG A 273 19.59 -3.20 -8.01
N ARG A 274 20.35 -3.54 -6.96
CA ARG A 274 21.49 -4.46 -7.14
C ARG A 274 20.93 -5.82 -7.59
N SER A 275 21.50 -6.41 -8.64
CA SER A 275 21.41 -7.85 -8.85
C SER A 275 22.00 -8.51 -7.61
N VAL A 276 21.14 -9.07 -6.76
CA VAL A 276 21.59 -9.95 -5.68
C VAL A 276 22.25 -11.13 -6.37
N GLU A 277 23.57 -11.13 -6.44
CA GLU A 277 24.32 -12.33 -6.82
C GLU A 277 24.00 -13.39 -5.78
N SER A 278 23.27 -14.40 -6.24
CA SER A 278 22.94 -15.62 -5.51
C SER A 278 24.25 -16.34 -5.15
N GLY A 279 24.73 -16.10 -3.93
CA GLY A 279 25.69 -16.96 -3.25
C GLY A 279 25.07 -18.34 -3.05
N ASP A 280 25.85 -19.36 -3.41
CA ASP A 280 25.57 -20.79 -3.31
C ASP A 280 24.72 -21.20 -2.09
N ASP A 281 23.66 -21.96 -2.36
CA ASP A 281 23.49 -23.21 -1.62
C ASP A 281 22.83 -24.28 -2.51
N SER A 282 23.68 -25.16 -3.00
CA SER A 282 23.33 -26.37 -3.72
C SER A 282 22.76 -27.41 -2.77
N THR A 283 21.45 -27.48 -2.56
CA THR A 283 20.73 -28.76 -2.32
C THR A 283 19.21 -28.58 -2.23
N SER A 284 18.50 -29.07 -3.25
CA SER A 284 17.28 -29.90 -3.10
C SER A 284 16.48 -29.90 -4.42
N LYS A 285 16.85 -30.82 -5.31
CA LYS A 285 15.97 -31.27 -6.39
C LYS A 285 14.87 -32.11 -5.77
N ARG A 286 13.61 -31.63 -5.75
CA ARG A 286 12.42 -32.48 -5.66
C ARG A 286 11.18 -31.84 -6.31
N ASN A 287 11.11 -32.03 -7.61
CA ASN A 287 9.98 -32.64 -8.34
C ASN A 287 8.56 -32.50 -7.73
N THR A 288 7.75 -31.56 -8.23
CA THR A 288 6.29 -31.74 -8.37
C THR A 288 5.79 -31.06 -9.65
N LYS A 289 5.61 -31.85 -10.70
CA LYS A 289 4.74 -31.53 -11.83
C LYS A 289 3.29 -31.58 -11.36
N ARG A 290 2.55 -30.47 -11.46
CA ARG A 290 1.10 -30.52 -11.71
C ARG A 290 0.60 -29.21 -12.31
N ALA A 291 -0.21 -29.39 -13.35
CA ALA A 291 -0.69 -28.39 -14.28
C ALA A 291 -1.75 -27.46 -13.68
N ALA A 292 -1.69 -26.18 -14.03
CA ALA A 292 -2.84 -25.29 -14.01
C ALA A 292 -2.75 -24.34 -15.21
N ARG A 293 -3.80 -24.39 -16.04
CA ARG A 293 -4.01 -23.62 -17.27
C ARG A 293 -3.95 -22.12 -16.98
N GLY A 294 -2.93 -21.44 -17.52
CA GLY A 294 -2.82 -19.98 -17.53
C GLY A 294 -3.50 -19.39 -18.77
N THR A 295 -4.44 -18.48 -18.55
CA THR A 295 -5.03 -17.62 -19.58
C THR A 295 -3.96 -16.69 -20.15
N SER A 296 -3.87 -16.67 -21.47
CA SER A 296 -2.93 -15.86 -22.25
C SER A 296 -3.19 -14.36 -22.01
N ARG A 297 -2.37 -13.75 -21.15
CA ARG A 297 -2.20 -12.29 -21.11
C ARG A 297 -1.17 -11.94 -22.19
N LYS A 298 -1.64 -11.29 -23.26
CA LYS A 298 -0.79 -10.71 -24.30
C LYS A 298 0.21 -9.75 -23.66
N THR A 299 1.49 -10.08 -23.77
CA THR A 299 2.62 -9.20 -23.46
C THR A 299 2.64 -8.05 -24.48
N PRO A 300 2.84 -6.78 -24.08
CA PRO A 300 3.14 -5.70 -25.02
C PRO A 300 4.51 -5.94 -25.69
N PRO A 301 4.74 -5.38 -26.90
CA PRO A 301 5.90 -5.69 -27.72
C PRO A 301 7.19 -5.14 -27.13
N ALA A 302 8.26 -5.90 -27.37
CA ALA A 302 9.62 -5.63 -26.92
C ALA A 302 10.20 -4.35 -27.53
N ALA A 303 10.35 -3.31 -26.70
CA ALA A 303 11.19 -2.14 -26.96
C ALA A 303 11.51 -1.43 -25.64
N ASP A 304 12.10 -2.13 -24.66
CA ASP A 304 12.45 -1.46 -23.39
C ASP A 304 13.50 -2.14 -22.49
N ALA A 305 14.64 -2.55 -23.04
CA ALA A 305 15.67 -3.29 -22.31
C ALA A 305 16.56 -2.44 -21.35
N GLY A 306 16.07 -1.29 -20.86
CA GLY A 306 16.83 -0.44 -19.94
C GLY A 306 16.03 0.54 -19.08
N ARG A 307 14.68 0.46 -19.07
CA ARG A 307 13.84 1.38 -18.30
C ARG A 307 13.37 0.74 -17.00
N THR A 308 13.71 1.38 -15.88
CA THR A 308 13.24 0.96 -14.54
C THR A 308 12.23 1.98 -14.01
N ALA A 309 10.94 1.76 -14.31
CA ALA A 309 9.86 2.57 -13.75
C ALA A 309 9.36 1.97 -12.43
N LEU A 310 9.59 2.66 -11.31
CA LEU A 310 9.27 2.20 -9.95
C LEU A 310 8.16 3.04 -9.34
N SER A 311 7.29 2.40 -8.55
CA SER A 311 6.26 3.09 -7.77
C SER A 311 6.79 3.52 -6.41
N LEU A 312 6.10 4.46 -5.75
CA LEU A 312 6.51 4.98 -4.44
C LEU A 312 6.76 3.88 -3.38
N PRO A 313 5.88 2.87 -3.18
CA PRO A 313 6.18 1.80 -2.22
C PRO A 313 7.47 1.05 -2.54
N VAL A 314 7.72 0.78 -3.83
CA VAL A 314 8.94 0.06 -4.25
C VAL A 314 10.18 0.91 -4.00
N LEU A 315 10.10 2.21 -4.30
CA LEU A 315 11.17 3.16 -4.00
C LEU A 315 11.46 3.25 -2.49
N CYS A 316 10.43 3.25 -1.65
CA CYS A 316 10.62 3.27 -0.19
C CYS A 316 11.21 1.96 0.36
N SER A 317 11.00 0.83 -0.32
CA SER A 317 11.57 -0.46 0.04
C SER A 317 13.01 -0.67 -0.44
N LEU A 318 13.54 0.23 -1.28
CA LEU A 318 14.96 0.23 -1.63
C LEU A 318 15.79 0.62 -0.41
N SER A 319 17.03 0.12 -0.36
CA SER A 319 18.02 0.68 0.55
C SER A 319 18.26 2.16 0.20
N ILE A 320 18.73 2.95 1.15
CA ILE A 320 19.06 4.35 0.92
C ILE A 320 20.11 4.49 -0.19
N ASP A 321 21.08 3.57 -0.27
CA ASP A 321 22.06 3.55 -1.37
C ASP A 321 21.40 3.32 -2.73
N ASP A 322 20.46 2.37 -2.80
CA ASP A 322 19.74 2.02 -4.02
C ASP A 322 18.79 3.15 -4.46
N ALA A 323 18.14 3.80 -3.49
CA ALA A 323 17.30 4.98 -3.71
C ALA A 323 18.13 6.18 -4.18
N ALA A 324 19.31 6.42 -3.59
CA ALA A 324 20.20 7.49 -4.00
C ALA A 324 20.67 7.30 -5.46
N ARG A 325 21.02 6.07 -5.84
CA ARG A 325 21.35 5.71 -7.23
C ARG A 325 20.18 5.94 -8.18
N PHE A 326 18.96 5.53 -7.79
CA PHE A 326 17.77 5.76 -8.58
C PHE A 326 17.51 7.25 -8.86
N PHE A 327 17.62 8.10 -7.83
CA PHE A 327 17.38 9.54 -7.95
C PHE A 327 18.55 10.33 -8.57
N ALA A 328 19.68 9.69 -8.86
CA ALA A 328 20.80 10.35 -9.53
C ALA A 328 20.45 10.81 -10.96
N ALA A 329 19.68 10.00 -11.71
CA ALA A 329 19.33 10.28 -13.11
C ALA A 329 17.88 9.90 -13.45
N PRO A 330 16.87 10.56 -12.84
CA PRO A 330 15.47 10.35 -13.21
C PRO A 330 15.23 10.75 -14.67
N GLU A 331 14.39 9.99 -15.36
CA GLU A 331 13.98 10.28 -16.74
C GLU A 331 12.84 11.31 -16.71
N LEU A 332 13.17 12.57 -16.98
CA LEU A 332 12.24 13.70 -16.96
C LEU A 332 12.35 14.52 -18.25
N ASP A 333 11.21 14.96 -18.77
CA ASP A 333 11.19 15.95 -19.86
C ASP A 333 11.63 17.35 -19.34
N PRO A 334 11.94 18.33 -20.23
CA PRO A 334 12.42 19.65 -19.79
C PRO A 334 11.45 20.40 -18.85
N THR A 335 10.14 20.16 -18.99
CA THR A 335 9.13 20.81 -18.14
C THR A 335 9.08 20.13 -16.77
N GLN A 336 9.09 18.80 -16.75
CA GLN A 336 9.15 18.01 -15.52
C GLN A 336 10.43 18.28 -14.73
N GLN A 337 11.58 18.39 -15.42
CA GLN A 337 12.87 18.71 -14.79
C GLN A 337 12.83 20.08 -14.10
N LEU A 338 12.26 21.09 -14.76
CA LEU A 338 12.10 22.44 -14.17
C LEU A 338 11.19 22.43 -12.94
N ILE A 339 10.09 21.67 -12.98
CA ILE A 339 9.14 21.58 -11.85
C ILE A 339 9.75 20.80 -10.68
N ALA A 340 10.53 19.75 -10.95
CA ALA A 340 11.04 18.82 -9.95
C ALA A 340 12.41 19.20 -9.38
N GLU A 341 13.07 20.25 -9.88
CA GLU A 341 14.45 20.61 -9.53
C GLU A 341 14.68 20.71 -8.02
N ASP A 342 13.89 21.55 -7.32
CA ASP A 342 14.02 21.75 -5.89
C ASP A 342 13.72 20.48 -5.09
N ALA A 343 12.69 19.73 -5.50
CA ALA A 343 12.32 18.47 -4.85
C ALA A 343 13.43 17.41 -4.99
N LEU A 344 14.01 17.27 -6.19
CA LEU A 344 15.12 16.34 -6.43
C LEU A 344 16.37 16.74 -5.68
N LYS A 345 16.68 18.04 -5.59
CA LYS A 345 17.79 18.56 -4.80
C LYS A 345 17.63 18.18 -3.32
N GLU A 346 16.44 18.38 -2.76
CA GLU A 346 16.13 18.04 -1.37
C GLU A 346 16.19 16.53 -1.10
N ILE A 347 15.62 15.71 -1.99
CA ILE A 347 15.66 14.24 -1.89
C ILE A 347 17.11 13.75 -1.90
N ARG A 348 17.92 14.19 -2.87
CA ARG A 348 19.33 13.81 -2.99
C ARG A 348 20.14 14.26 -1.78
N GLY A 349 19.90 15.47 -1.28
CA GLY A 349 20.53 15.98 -0.07
C GLY A 349 20.26 15.08 1.14
N ARG A 350 18.99 14.79 1.42
CA ARG A 350 18.58 13.93 2.55
C ARG A 350 19.11 12.51 2.47
N LEU A 351 19.05 11.90 1.28
CA LEU A 351 19.63 10.57 1.07
C LEU A 351 21.14 10.60 1.29
N GLY A 352 21.83 11.63 0.79
CA GLY A 352 23.26 11.82 1.02
C GLY A 352 23.63 11.97 2.49
N PHE A 353 22.86 12.71 3.29
CA PHE A 353 23.10 12.82 4.74
C PHE A 353 22.95 11.48 5.47
N LEU A 354 21.96 10.67 5.08
CA LEU A 354 21.79 9.34 5.63
C LEU A 354 22.96 8.41 5.25
N GLN A 355 23.46 8.49 4.02
CA GLN A 355 24.63 7.73 3.58
C GLN A 355 25.89 8.12 4.38
N LYS A 356 26.12 9.43 4.57
CA LYS A 356 27.23 9.94 5.39
C LYS A 356 27.17 9.48 6.84
N CYS A 357 25.98 9.31 7.40
CA CYS A 357 25.80 8.75 8.74
C CYS A 357 25.88 7.21 8.79
N GLY A 358 26.35 6.54 7.73
CA GLY A 358 26.48 5.08 7.68
C GLY A 358 25.15 4.32 7.62
N LEU A 359 24.05 4.96 7.20
CA LEU A 359 22.71 4.36 7.18
C LEU A 359 22.30 3.84 5.78
N GLY A 360 23.23 3.75 4.84
CA GLY A 360 22.96 3.36 3.43
C GLY A 360 22.21 2.04 3.26
N TYR A 361 22.39 1.10 4.20
CA TYR A 361 21.75 -0.22 4.20
C TYR A 361 20.27 -0.22 4.63
N LEU A 362 19.78 0.86 5.27
CA LEU A 362 18.40 0.95 5.72
C LEU A 362 17.46 1.26 4.55
N THR A 363 16.20 0.87 4.68
CA THR A 363 15.12 1.24 3.76
C THR A 363 14.28 2.38 4.34
N LEU A 364 13.63 3.16 3.47
CA LEU A 364 12.79 4.29 3.90
C LEU A 364 11.46 3.85 4.53
N ASP A 365 11.03 2.61 4.26
CA ASP A 365 9.82 2.01 4.83
C ASP A 365 10.05 1.22 6.13
N ARG A 366 11.30 1.10 6.61
CA ARG A 366 11.61 0.45 7.88
C ARG A 366 10.92 1.18 9.04
N THR A 367 10.27 0.42 9.92
CA THR A 367 9.49 0.98 11.02
C THR A 367 10.38 1.41 12.18
N ALA A 368 10.12 2.60 12.73
CA ALA A 368 10.92 3.17 13.82
C ALA A 368 11.14 2.26 15.04
N PRO A 369 10.15 1.45 15.50
CA PRO A 369 10.36 0.56 16.65
C PRO A 369 11.37 -0.58 16.41
N THR A 370 11.73 -0.85 15.15
CA THR A 370 12.71 -1.89 14.80
C THR A 370 14.13 -1.37 14.71
N LEU A 371 14.34 -0.06 14.85
CA LEU A 371 15.66 0.55 14.81
C LEU A 371 16.38 0.35 16.14
N SER A 372 17.68 0.09 16.07
CA SER A 372 18.58 0.16 17.23
C SER A 372 18.69 1.58 17.76
N GLY A 373 19.21 1.72 18.99
CA GLY A 373 19.49 3.02 19.60
C GLY A 373 20.42 3.87 18.72
N GLY A 374 21.55 3.29 18.31
CA GLY A 374 22.52 3.95 17.42
C GLY A 374 21.94 4.32 16.05
N GLU A 375 21.14 3.46 15.42
CA GLU A 375 20.44 3.80 14.16
C GLU A 375 19.50 5.01 14.35
N SER A 376 18.72 5.04 15.43
CA SER A 376 17.79 6.13 15.72
C SER A 376 18.52 7.45 15.98
N GLN A 377 19.64 7.40 16.70
CA GLN A 377 20.49 8.57 16.97
C GLN A 377 21.11 9.12 15.68
N ARG A 378 21.64 8.24 14.82
CA ARG A 378 22.24 8.64 13.53
C ARG A 378 21.21 9.19 12.55
N ILE A 379 19.98 8.67 12.53
CA ILE A 379 18.89 9.26 11.73
C ILE A 379 18.59 10.68 12.22
N ARG A 380 18.59 10.90 13.54
CA ARG A 380 18.41 12.25 14.09
C ARG A 380 19.56 13.16 13.70
N LEU A 381 20.81 12.70 13.79
CA LEU A 381 21.98 13.45 13.36
C LEU A 381 21.89 13.85 11.87
N ALA A 382 21.60 12.91 10.98
CA ALA A 382 21.40 13.17 9.56
C ALA A 382 20.33 14.24 9.30
N GLY A 383 19.22 14.20 10.07
CA GLY A 383 18.18 15.20 10.02
C GLY A 383 18.64 16.60 10.45
N GLN A 384 19.51 16.69 11.46
CA GLN A 384 20.07 17.96 11.93
C GLN A 384 21.06 18.56 10.94
N ILE A 385 21.95 17.75 10.38
CA ILE A 385 22.87 18.16 9.31
C ILE A 385 22.08 18.72 8.12
N GLY A 386 20.96 18.09 7.77
CA GLY A 386 20.09 18.55 6.68
C GLY A 386 19.32 19.84 6.95
N CYS A 387 19.15 20.26 8.21
CA CYS A 387 18.50 21.53 8.53
C CYS A 387 19.43 22.73 8.30
N GLY A 388 20.76 22.53 8.24
CA GLY A 388 21.73 23.61 8.02
C GLY A 388 21.67 24.71 9.08
N LEU A 389 21.39 24.36 10.33
CA LEU A 389 21.37 25.31 11.43
C LEU A 389 22.80 25.76 11.77
N VAL A 390 22.95 27.01 12.20
CA VAL A 390 24.23 27.64 12.56
C VAL A 390 24.11 28.24 13.96
N GLY A 391 25.19 28.20 14.74
CA GLY A 391 25.21 28.73 16.11
C GLY A 391 24.48 27.85 17.14
N VAL A 392 24.33 26.56 16.85
CA VAL A 392 23.70 25.59 17.75
C VAL A 392 24.77 24.80 18.51
N LEU A 393 24.52 24.54 19.80
CA LEU A 393 25.29 23.57 20.58
C LEU A 393 24.63 22.19 20.48
N TYR A 394 25.30 21.27 19.81
CA TYR A 394 24.89 19.87 19.74
C TYR A 394 25.57 19.09 20.84
N VAL A 395 24.78 18.42 21.69
CA VAL A 395 25.28 17.52 22.74
C VAL A 395 24.91 16.10 22.34
N LEU A 396 25.91 15.26 22.09
CA LEU A 396 25.76 13.87 21.68
C LEU A 396 26.28 12.94 22.77
N ASP A 397 25.55 11.86 22.99
CA ASP A 397 25.86 10.82 23.98
C ASP A 397 26.27 9.55 23.23
N GLU A 398 27.55 9.21 23.26
CA GLU A 398 28.19 8.03 22.64
C GLU A 398 27.66 7.67 21.23
N PRO A 399 27.82 8.57 20.23
CA PRO A 399 27.31 8.35 18.88
C PRO A 399 27.97 7.17 18.14
N SER A 400 29.12 6.67 18.59
CA SER A 400 29.80 5.49 18.04
C SER A 400 29.15 4.16 18.46
N ILE A 401 28.19 4.15 19.41
CA ILE A 401 27.57 2.91 19.89
C ILE A 401 26.97 2.09 18.74
N GLY A 402 27.39 0.82 18.67
CA GLY A 402 26.88 -0.14 17.70
C GLY A 402 27.30 0.15 16.27
N LEU A 403 28.34 0.97 16.09
CA LEU A 403 28.97 1.22 14.80
C LEU A 403 30.15 0.27 14.59
N HIS A 404 30.36 -0.15 13.33
CA HIS A 404 31.58 -0.86 12.98
C HIS A 404 32.73 0.15 12.88
N PRO A 405 33.97 -0.18 13.31
CA PRO A 405 35.10 0.77 13.26
C PRO A 405 35.31 1.44 11.90
N ARG A 406 35.12 0.69 10.81
CA ARG A 406 35.16 1.22 9.44
C ARG A 406 34.21 2.40 9.18
N ASP A 407 33.03 2.40 9.80
CA ASP A 407 32.02 3.44 9.60
C ASP A 407 32.23 4.63 10.55
N ASN A 408 33.12 4.50 11.55
CA ASN A 408 33.41 5.54 12.54
C ASN A 408 34.01 6.78 11.87
N ALA A 409 34.89 6.58 10.89
CA ALA A 409 35.43 7.66 10.07
C ALA A 409 34.33 8.51 9.39
N LEU A 410 33.24 7.89 8.92
CA LEU A 410 32.13 8.61 8.29
C LEU A 410 31.32 9.43 9.30
N LEU A 411 31.17 8.90 10.52
CA LEU A 411 30.55 9.63 11.63
C LEU A 411 31.41 10.84 12.01
N LEU A 412 32.71 10.68 12.17
CA LEU A 412 33.64 11.76 12.50
C LEU A 412 33.61 12.87 11.45
N GLU A 413 33.70 12.53 10.15
CA GLU A 413 33.58 13.50 9.06
C GLU A 413 32.24 14.26 9.11
N SER A 414 31.15 13.58 9.51
CA SER A 414 29.83 14.20 9.66
C SER A 414 29.77 15.16 10.86
N LEU A 415 30.45 14.85 11.97
CA LEU A 415 30.53 15.72 13.15
C LEU A 415 31.40 16.95 12.89
N GLU A 416 32.54 16.77 12.23
CA GLU A 416 33.40 17.86 11.75
C GLU A 416 32.64 18.77 10.78
N GLY A 417 31.92 18.20 9.83
CA GLY A 417 31.09 18.97 8.90
C GLY A 417 30.00 19.77 9.60
N LEU A 418 29.46 19.27 10.73
CA LEU A 418 28.49 20.00 11.53
C LEU A 418 29.15 21.14 12.32
N ARG A 419 30.34 20.92 12.88
CA ARG A 419 31.18 21.96 13.51
C ARG A 419 31.51 23.08 12.52
N ASP A 420 32.01 22.71 11.33
CA ASP A 420 32.50 23.64 10.31
C ASP A 420 31.40 24.52 9.69
N GLN A 421 30.13 24.12 9.83
CA GLN A 421 28.98 24.97 9.52
C GLN A 421 28.80 26.14 10.51
N GLY A 422 29.62 26.23 11.56
CA GLY A 422 29.55 27.26 12.59
C GLY A 422 28.75 26.83 13.82
N ASN A 423 28.77 25.53 14.13
CA ASN A 423 28.14 24.98 15.33
C ASN A 423 29.21 24.52 16.34
N THR A 424 28.79 24.30 17.57
CA THR A 424 29.63 23.64 18.59
C THR A 424 29.12 22.22 18.80
N VAL A 425 30.01 21.25 18.75
CA VAL A 425 29.69 19.84 18.93
C VAL A 425 30.37 19.35 20.19
N LEU A 426 29.58 18.99 21.20
CA LEU A 426 30.04 18.36 22.43
C LEU A 426 29.64 16.88 22.36
N VAL A 427 30.64 16.00 22.43
CA VAL A 427 30.44 14.56 22.36
C VAL A 427 30.93 13.93 23.65
N VAL A 428 30.08 13.12 24.28
CA VAL A 428 30.49 12.18 25.33
C VAL A 428 30.88 10.89 24.64
N GLU A 429 32.15 10.49 24.72
CA GLU A 429 32.69 9.31 24.05
C GLU A 429 33.76 8.61 24.88
N HIS A 430 34.00 7.35 24.52
CA HIS A 430 35.09 6.53 25.04
C HIS A 430 35.93 5.89 23.91
N ASP A 431 35.56 6.14 22.64
CA ASP A 431 36.29 5.69 21.45
C ASP A 431 37.60 6.48 21.21
N GLU A 432 38.69 5.75 20.94
CA GLU A 432 40.04 6.32 20.77
C GLU A 432 40.14 7.21 19.54
N GLU A 433 39.62 6.78 18.39
CA GLU A 433 39.65 7.56 17.14
C GLU A 433 38.89 8.88 17.30
N THR A 434 37.76 8.86 18.03
CA THR A 434 36.98 10.07 18.30
C THR A 434 37.71 11.04 19.22
N MET A 435 38.41 10.51 20.23
CA MET A 435 39.25 11.34 21.10
C MET A 435 40.41 11.97 20.32
N GLU A 436 41.10 11.20 19.49
CA GLU A 436 42.21 11.70 18.65
C GLU A 436 41.79 12.78 17.64
N ALA A 437 40.55 12.71 17.13
CA ALA A 437 40.00 13.70 16.19
C ALA A 437 39.45 14.96 16.86
N ALA A 438 39.33 15.00 18.20
CA ALA A 438 38.71 16.11 18.90
C ALA A 438 39.60 17.37 18.88
N ASP A 439 39.00 18.54 18.61
CA ASP A 439 39.71 19.83 18.74
C ASP A 439 40.05 20.16 20.20
N HIS A 440 39.29 19.60 21.14
CA HIS A 440 39.44 19.80 22.57
C HIS A 440 38.85 18.62 23.34
N ILE A 441 39.60 18.11 24.32
CA ILE A 441 39.20 16.99 25.18
C ILE A 441 39.06 17.49 26.62
N ILE A 442 38.02 17.03 27.31
CA ILE A 442 37.82 17.24 28.75
C ILE A 442 37.62 15.86 29.39
N ASP A 443 38.55 15.47 30.25
CA ASP A 443 38.49 14.20 30.98
C ASP A 443 37.93 14.42 32.39
N PHE A 444 36.98 13.56 32.77
CA PHE A 444 36.28 13.59 34.05
C PHE A 444 36.66 12.37 34.89
N GLY A 445 37.10 12.61 36.12
CA GLY A 445 37.57 11.54 37.00
C GLY A 445 37.69 12.00 38.45
N PRO A 446 38.59 11.39 39.25
CA PRO A 446 39.44 10.21 38.95
C PRO A 446 38.71 8.85 39.02
N GLY A 447 37.44 8.81 39.40
CA GLY A 447 36.65 7.57 39.42
C GLY A 447 35.14 7.82 39.35
N PRO A 448 34.32 6.75 39.36
CA PRO A 448 32.87 6.89 39.23
C PRO A 448 32.21 7.34 40.55
N GLY A 449 31.01 7.93 40.44
CA GLY A 449 30.14 8.27 41.57
C GLY A 449 30.71 9.41 42.43
N VAL A 450 30.75 9.21 43.75
CA VAL A 450 31.28 10.21 44.71
C VAL A 450 32.77 10.51 44.55
N ARG A 451 33.49 9.69 43.76
CA ARG A 451 34.92 9.87 43.45
C ARG A 451 35.14 10.56 42.10
N GLY A 452 34.07 11.05 41.48
CA GLY A 452 34.09 11.72 40.18
C GLY A 452 33.58 13.15 40.25
N GLY A 453 33.30 13.73 39.08
CA GLY A 453 32.75 15.08 38.96
C GLY A 453 33.81 16.19 38.96
N GLU A 454 35.09 15.84 38.93
CA GLU A 454 36.20 16.78 38.76
C GLU A 454 36.81 16.62 37.36
N ILE A 455 37.24 17.75 36.78
CA ILE A 455 38.01 17.75 35.54
C ILE A 455 39.45 17.38 35.89
N VAL A 456 39.90 16.23 35.42
CA VAL A 456 41.26 15.72 35.70
C VAL A 456 42.27 16.21 34.67
N ALA A 457 41.83 16.39 33.42
CA ALA A 457 42.61 16.96 32.34
C ALA A 457 41.69 17.69 31.36
N GLN A 458 42.21 18.74 30.73
CA GLN A 458 41.57 19.40 29.59
C GLN A 458 42.64 20.00 28.69
N GLY A 459 42.45 19.92 27.37
CA GLY A 459 43.46 20.37 26.41
C GLY A 459 43.17 19.93 24.99
N SER A 460 44.13 20.19 24.11
CA SER A 460 44.19 19.68 22.74
C SER A 460 45.13 18.50 22.65
#